data_AF-A0A377NES2-F1
#
_entry.id   AF-A0A377NES2-F1
#
_cell.length_a   1.000
_cell.length_b   1.000
_cell.length_c   1.000
_cell.angle_alpha   90.00
_cell.angle_beta   90.00
_cell.angle_gamma   90.00
#
_symmetry.space_group_name_H-M   'P 1'
#
loop_
_entity.id
_entity.type
_entity.pdbx_description
1 polymer ?
#
loop_
_entity_poly.entity_id
_entity_poly.type
_entity_poly.pdbx_seq_one_letter_code
_entity_poly.pdbx_strand_id
1 'polypeptide(L)'
;MKHAYLFNPKRGVILLIKNKIIFGVVLFLMKITRTLRVNSIKWYSKEQISYTQTKTILDFASAINRISIRLLRFTKAPSLKKGE
;
A
#
# COMPACT_ATOMS: atom_id res chain seq x y z
N MET A 1 1.37 -37.38 21.94
CA MET A 1 0.45 -37.57 20.80
C MET A 1 0.65 -36.45 19.79
N LYS A 2 1.07 -36.83 18.57
CA LYS A 2 1.17 -36.12 17.29
C LYS A 2 0.99 -34.58 17.29
N HIS A 3 2.14 -33.88 17.29
CA HIS A 3 2.28 -32.61 16.59
C HIS A 3 2.18 -32.85 15.09
N ALA A 4 1.13 -32.34 14.46
CA ALA A 4 1.07 -32.20 13.00
C ALA A 4 0.24 -30.96 12.68
N TYR A 5 0.86 -29.78 12.87
CA TYR A 5 0.41 -28.59 12.16
C TYR A 5 0.49 -28.93 10.67
N LEU A 6 -0.67 -29.16 10.07
CA LEU A 6 -0.86 -29.22 8.63
C LEU A 6 -0.43 -27.87 8.05
N PHE A 7 0.88 -27.73 7.81
CA PHE A 7 1.44 -26.68 6.97
C PHE A 7 1.03 -27.04 5.55
N ASN A 8 -0.20 -26.68 5.18
CA ASN A 8 -0.75 -26.93 3.87
C ASN A 8 0.03 -26.02 2.90
N PRO A 9 0.97 -26.53 2.09
CA PRO A 9 1.92 -25.70 1.34
C PRO A 9 1.21 -24.78 0.35
N LYS A 10 0.02 -25.20 -0.11
CA LYS A 10 -0.90 -24.38 -0.93
C LYS A 10 -1.32 -23.09 -0.22
N ARG A 11 -1.62 -23.12 1.08
CA ARG A 11 -2.02 -21.91 1.85
C ARG A 11 -0.84 -20.96 2.06
N GLY A 12 0.36 -21.49 2.29
CA GLY A 12 1.58 -20.69 2.43
C GLY A 12 1.97 -19.99 1.12
N VAL A 13 1.92 -20.70 -0.01
CA VAL A 13 2.20 -20.13 -1.34
C VAL A 13 1.17 -19.07 -1.75
N ILE A 14 -0.13 -19.31 -1.49
CA ILE A 14 -1.19 -18.31 -1.76
C ILE A 14 -1.00 -17.05 -0.91
N LEU A 15 -0.60 -17.18 0.37
CA LEU A 15 -0.26 -16.04 1.24
C LEU A 15 0.95 -15.27 0.72
N LEU A 16 2.00 -15.97 0.28
CA LEU A 16 3.20 -15.34 -0.30
C LEU A 16 2.89 -14.61 -1.61
N ILE A 17 2.08 -15.21 -2.50
CA ILE A 17 1.62 -14.58 -3.74
C ILE A 17 0.76 -13.35 -3.42
N LYS A 18 -0.20 -13.46 -2.49
CA LYS A 18 -1.02 -12.32 -2.03
C LYS A 18 -0.14 -11.19 -1.48
N ASN A 19 0.85 -11.48 -0.65
CA ASN A 19 1.75 -10.47 -0.11
C ASN A 19 2.60 -9.81 -1.20
N LYS A 20 3.09 -10.57 -2.19
CA LYS A 20 3.87 -10.04 -3.31
C LYS A 20 3.04 -9.12 -4.20
N ILE A 21 1.78 -9.50 -4.47
CA ILE A 21 0.81 -8.65 -5.20
C ILE A 21 0.52 -7.37 -4.42
N ILE A 22 0.22 -7.47 -3.12
CA ILE A 22 -0.08 -6.29 -2.28
C ILE A 22 1.13 -5.34 -2.24
N PHE A 23 2.35 -5.88 -2.12
CA PHE A 23 3.57 -5.10 -2.16
C PHE A 23 3.75 -4.39 -3.51
N GLY A 24 3.50 -5.08 -4.62
CA GLY A 24 3.52 -4.49 -5.95
C GLY A 24 2.49 -3.37 -6.13
N VAL A 25 1.25 -3.57 -5.67
CA VAL A 25 0.19 -2.56 -5.69
C VAL A 25 0.57 -1.34 -4.85
N VAL A 26 1.18 -1.55 -3.68
CA VAL A 26 1.65 -0.47 -2.81
C VAL A 26 2.77 0.35 -3.48
N LEU A 27 3.76 -0.32 -4.08
CA LEU A 27 4.83 0.38 -4.82
C LEU A 27 4.27 1.17 -6.01
N PHE A 28 3.30 0.60 -6.72
CA PHE A 28 2.63 1.27 -7.84
C PHE A 28 1.86 2.52 -7.37
N LEU A 29 1.09 2.41 -6.28
CA LEU A 29 0.39 3.53 -5.66
C LEU A 29 1.35 4.62 -5.19
N MET A 30 2.48 4.27 -4.58
CA MET A 30 3.52 5.23 -4.21
C MET A 30 4.10 5.95 -5.43
N LYS A 31 4.32 5.24 -6.54
CA LYS A 31 4.81 5.83 -7.79
C LYS A 31 3.80 6.81 -8.37
N ILE A 32 2.52 6.43 -8.44
CA ILE A 32 1.42 7.33 -8.88
C ILE A 32 1.35 8.57 -8.00
N THR A 33 1.40 8.40 -6.68
CA THR A 33 1.34 9.48 -5.69
C THR A 33 2.49 10.48 -5.91
N ARG A 34 3.70 9.98 -6.14
CA ARG A 34 4.87 10.81 -6.44
C ARG A 34 4.70 11.58 -7.75
N THR A 35 4.24 10.91 -8.81
CA THR A 35 3.99 11.56 -10.11
C THR A 35 2.90 12.61 -10.01
N LEU A 36 1.78 12.33 -9.32
CA LEU A 36 0.71 13.32 -9.12
C LEU A 36 1.21 14.55 -8.38
N ARG A 37 2.01 14.39 -7.30
CA ARG A 37 2.59 15.53 -6.58
C ARG A 37 3.49 16.39 -7.46
N VAL A 38 4.38 15.78 -8.23
CA VAL A 38 5.31 16.51 -9.10
C VAL A 38 4.54 17.22 -10.22
N ASN A 39 3.59 16.51 -10.85
CA ASN A 39 2.78 17.09 -11.92
C ASN A 39 1.83 18.17 -11.40
N SER A 40 1.24 18.03 -10.21
CA SER A 40 0.37 19.07 -9.65
C SER A 40 1.15 20.35 -9.37
N ILE A 41 2.36 20.26 -8.82
CA ILE A 41 3.22 21.44 -8.61
C ILE A 41 3.61 22.06 -9.96
N LYS A 42 3.95 21.22 -10.96
CA LYS A 42 4.29 21.69 -12.30
C LYS A 42 3.12 22.36 -13.01
N TRP A 43 1.91 21.83 -12.86
CA TRP A 43 0.69 22.40 -13.43
C TRP A 43 0.31 23.70 -12.74
N TYR A 44 0.46 23.78 -11.41
CA TYR A 44 0.24 25.00 -10.64
C TYR A 44 1.23 26.10 -11.04
N SER A 45 2.52 25.77 -11.18
CA SER A 45 3.56 26.69 -11.65
C SER A 45 3.33 27.17 -13.09
N LYS A 46 2.53 26.45 -13.88
CA LYS A 46 2.13 26.82 -15.24
C LYS A 46 0.74 27.48 -15.29
N GLU A 47 0.15 27.78 -14.12
CA GLU A 47 -1.20 28.32 -13.98
C GLU A 47 -2.30 27.47 -14.64
N GLN A 48 -2.01 26.19 -14.93
CA GLN A 48 -2.95 25.27 -15.58
C GLN A 48 -4.02 24.74 -14.63
N ILE A 49 -3.75 24.78 -13.32
CA ILE A 49 -4.68 24.35 -12.28
C ILE A 49 -4.68 25.35 -11.13
N SER A 50 -5.83 25.46 -10.46
CA SER A 50 -5.97 26.35 -9.31
C SER A 50 -5.31 25.78 -8.06
N TYR A 51 -5.07 26.65 -7.07
CA TYR A 51 -4.58 26.23 -5.75
C TYR A 51 -5.47 25.16 -5.11
N THR A 52 -6.80 25.31 -5.21
CA THR A 52 -7.77 24.35 -4.67
C THR A 52 -7.61 22.97 -5.32
N GLN A 53 -7.45 22.91 -6.65
CA GLN A 53 -7.24 21.65 -7.36
C GLN A 53 -5.91 20.99 -6.97
N THR A 54 -4.85 21.78 -6.83
CA THR A 54 -3.54 21.31 -6.37
C THR A 54 -3.63 20.72 -4.96
N LYS A 55 -4.35 21.39 -4.05
CA LYS A 55 -4.60 20.93 -2.68
C LYS A 55 -5.37 19.61 -2.66
N THR A 56 -6.45 19.49 -3.44
CA THR A 56 -7.23 18.24 -3.55
C THR A 56 -6.38 17.07 -4.06
N ILE A 57 -5.52 17.30 -5.06
CA ILE A 57 -4.58 16.28 -5.56
C ILE A 57 -3.60 15.85 -4.45
N LEU A 58 -3.09 16.82 -3.67
CA LEU A 58 -2.16 16.55 -2.59
C LEU A 58 -2.80 15.77 -1.43
N ASP A 59 -4.05 16.09 -1.10
CA ASP A 59 -4.83 15.40 -0.07
C ASP A 59 -5.20 13.98 -0.52
N PHE A 60 -5.58 13.80 -1.79
CA PHE A 60 -5.83 12.48 -2.36
C PHE A 60 -4.57 11.61 -2.37
N ALA A 61 -3.44 12.18 -2.77
CA ALA A 61 -2.12 11.55 -2.69
C ALA A 61 -1.78 11.12 -1.24
N SER A 62 -2.07 11.98 -0.27
CA SER A 62 -1.86 11.68 1.16
C SER A 62 -2.76 10.54 1.66
N ALA A 63 -4.03 10.54 1.24
CA ALA A 63 -4.99 9.48 1.57
C ALA A 63 -4.57 8.12 1.00
N ILE A 64 -4.14 8.08 -0.27
CA ILE A 64 -3.58 6.87 -0.89
C ILE A 64 -2.40 6.34 -0.07
N ASN A 65 -1.45 7.22 0.28
CA ASN A 65 -0.27 6.80 1.04
C ASN A 65 -0.65 6.22 2.42
N ARG A 66 -1.63 6.83 3.12
CA ARG A 66 -2.15 6.30 4.40
C ARG A 66 -2.79 4.92 4.21
N ILE A 67 -3.55 4.71 3.15
CA ILE A 67 -4.16 3.42 2.81
C ILE A 67 -3.06 2.39 2.51
N SER A 68 -2.06 2.75 1.70
CA SER A 68 -0.91 1.90 1.40
C SER A 68 -0.15 1.47 2.65
N ILE A 69 0.09 2.38 3.60
CA ILE A 69 0.72 2.07 4.89
C ILE A 69 -0.16 1.13 5.73
N ARG A 70 -1.48 1.35 5.78
CA ARG A 70 -2.40 0.45 6.47
C ARG A 70 -2.38 -0.94 5.86
N LEU A 71 -2.42 -1.06 4.53
CA LEU A 71 -2.31 -2.35 3.83
C LEU A 71 -0.99 -3.06 4.15
N LEU A 72 0.13 -2.32 4.15
CA LEU A 72 1.44 -2.84 4.55
C LEU A 72 1.46 -3.35 5.99
N ARG A 73 0.75 -2.70 6.93
CA ARG A 73 0.61 -3.17 8.31
C ARG A 73 -0.21 -4.45 8.40
N PHE A 74 -1.29 -4.57 7.63
CA PHE A 74 -2.09 -5.80 7.57
C PHE A 74 -1.31 -6.98 6.99
N THR A 75 -0.46 -6.76 5.98
CA THR A 75 0.38 -7.83 5.42
C THR A 75 1.59 -8.18 6.27
N LYS A 76 2.07 -7.25 7.12
CA LYS A 76 3.13 -7.46 8.12
C LYS A 76 2.67 -8.08 9.43
N ALA A 77 1.42 -8.54 9.57
CA ALA A 77 0.99 -9.28 10.75
C ALA A 77 1.08 -10.80 10.53
N PRO A 78 2.26 -11.45 10.73
CA PRO A 78 2.27 -12.86 11.07
C PRO A 78 1.98 -12.97 12.57
N SER A 79 0.87 -13.65 12.85
CA SER A 79 0.63 -14.48 14.04
C SER A 79 1.80 -14.59 15.04
N LEU A 80 1.67 -13.92 16.18
CA LEU A 80 2.26 -14.35 17.44
C LEU A 80 1.24 -14.07 18.55
N LYS A 81 0.11 -14.80 18.50
CA LYS A 81 -0.43 -15.31 19.76
C LYS A 81 0.63 -16.26 20.29
N LYS A 82 1.53 -15.70 21.09
CA LYS A 82 2.40 -16.45 22.01
C LYS A 82 1.44 -17.31 22.82
N GLY A 83 1.57 -18.63 22.67
CA GLY A 83 0.73 -19.59 23.38
C GLY A 83 0.80 -19.36 24.88
N GLU A 84 -0.36 -19.44 25.52
CA GLU A 84 -0.49 -20.05 26.84
C GLU A 84 -0.67 -21.55 26.64
#